data_AF-A0A924HTE5-F1
#
_entry.id   AF-A0A924HTE5-F1
#
_cell.length_a   1.000
_cell.length_b   1.000
_cell.length_c   1.000
_cell.angle_alpha   90.00
_cell.angle_beta   90.00
_cell.angle_gamma   90.00
#
_symmetry.space_group_name_H-M   'P 1'
#
loop_
_entity.id
_entity.type
_entity.pdbx_description
1 polymer ?
#
loop_
_entity_poly.entity_id
_entity_poly.type
_entity_poly.pdbx_seq_one_letter_code
_entity_poly.pdbx_strand_id
1 'polypeptide(L)'
;MRAGLVRTILTALALSAFAALAAEPGANPAATVAASTPPVTLVFAGDMVLDDAAGALIERGGDPFAAFASVFKNADIRLGNLECVVATT
;
A
#
# COMPACT_ATOMS: atom_id res chain seq x y z
N MET A 1 11.69 38.28 50.01
CA MET A 1 12.00 36.83 49.88
C MET A 1 11.19 36.07 48.80
N ARG A 2 10.17 36.65 48.15
CA ARG A 2 9.29 35.90 47.21
C ARG A 2 9.63 36.02 45.71
N ALA A 3 10.40 37.04 45.29
CA ALA A 3 10.73 37.25 43.87
C ALA A 3 11.85 36.33 43.33
N GLY A 4 12.80 35.93 44.19
CA GLY A 4 13.89 35.01 43.80
C GLY A 4 13.42 33.59 43.54
N LEU A 5 12.42 33.13 44.30
CA LEU A 5 11.87 31.78 44.17
C LEU A 5 11.11 31.58 42.85
N VAL A 6 10.35 32.59 42.41
CA VAL A 6 9.60 32.54 41.15
C VAL A 6 10.54 32.57 39.94
N ARG A 7 11.62 33.35 40.00
CA ARG A 7 12.64 33.38 38.95
C ARG A 7 13.36 32.04 38.84
N THR A 8 13.73 31.43 39.95
CA THR A 8 14.36 30.09 39.98
C THR A 8 13.46 28.98 39.43
N ILE A 9 12.15 29.04 39.71
CA ILE A 9 11.19 28.05 39.20
C ILE A 9 10.99 28.21 37.67
N LEU A 10 10.94 29.43 37.16
CA LEU A 10 10.82 29.70 35.72
C LEU A 10 12.08 29.31 34.94
N THR A 11 13.29 29.52 35.47
CA THR A 11 14.52 29.02 34.83
C THR A 11 14.61 27.50 34.85
N ALA A 12 14.13 26.85 35.92
CA ALA A 12 14.11 25.38 36.00
C ALA A 12 13.15 24.75 34.99
N LEU A 13 11.98 25.36 34.76
CA LEU A 13 11.00 24.92 33.75
C LEU A 13 11.47 25.17 32.30
N ALA A 14 12.24 26.25 32.06
CA ALA A 14 12.82 26.50 30.74
C ALA A 14 13.97 25.54 30.41
N LEU A 15 14.72 25.07 31.41
CA LEU A 15 15.81 24.10 31.21
C LEU A 15 15.29 22.67 30.99
N SER A 16 14.10 22.32 31.49
CA SER A 16 13.46 21.02 31.22
C SER A 16 12.82 20.93 29.82
N ALA A 17 12.55 22.07 29.16
CA ALA A 17 12.00 22.06 27.79
C ALA A 17 13.06 21.81 26.70
N PHE A 18 14.35 22.02 26.99
CA PHE A 18 15.44 21.80 26.03
C PHE A 18 16.00 20.37 26.04
N ALA A 19 15.73 19.59 27.10
CA ALA A 19 16.19 18.21 27.23
C ALA A 19 15.30 17.19 26.49
N ALA A 20 14.07 17.55 26.11
CA ALA A 20 13.18 16.66 25.35
C ALA A 20 13.60 16.46 23.88
N LEU A 21 14.70 17.09 23.42
CA LEU A 21 15.31 16.82 22.12
C LEU A 21 16.49 15.83 22.20
N ALA A 22 16.91 15.43 23.40
CA ALA A 22 17.99 14.47 23.59
C ALA A 22 17.44 13.10 23.99
N ALA A 23 17.16 12.28 22.98
CA ALA A 23 17.17 10.82 22.97
C ALA A 23 17.02 10.10 24.33
N GLU A 24 15.84 9.52 24.56
CA GLU A 24 15.63 8.49 25.59
C GLU A 24 16.61 7.31 25.36
N PRO A 25 17.51 6.97 26.31
CA PRO A 25 18.36 5.80 26.23
C PRO A 25 17.53 4.58 26.61
N GLY A 26 16.73 4.10 25.67
CA GLY A 26 15.81 2.99 25.87
C GLY A 26 14.85 2.72 24.72
N ALA A 27 14.81 3.58 23.68
CA ALA A 27 14.10 3.26 22.46
C ALA A 27 14.87 2.17 21.70
N ASN A 28 14.34 0.95 21.71
CA ASN A 28 14.75 -0.09 20.78
C ASN A 28 14.63 0.47 19.34
N PRO A 29 15.73 0.63 18.56
CA PRO A 29 15.66 1.17 17.21
C PRO A 29 14.86 0.28 16.23
N ALA A 30 14.37 -0.88 16.68
CA ALA A 30 13.52 -1.77 15.91
C ALA A 30 12.02 -1.43 15.93
N ALA A 31 11.57 -0.44 16.71
CA ALA A 31 10.17 0.01 16.68
C ALA A 31 9.97 1.17 15.68
N THR A 32 10.52 1.03 14.47
CA THR A 32 9.86 1.66 13.31
C THR A 32 8.46 1.07 13.29
N VAL A 33 7.44 1.87 13.60
CA VAL A 33 6.07 1.52 13.27
C VAL A 33 6.05 1.35 11.76
N ALA A 34 6.24 0.12 11.27
CA ALA A 34 6.02 -0.20 9.88
C ALA A 34 4.57 0.17 9.61
N ALA A 35 4.35 1.27 8.89
CA ALA A 35 3.01 1.62 8.45
C ALA A 35 2.47 0.39 7.73
N SER A 36 1.44 -0.25 8.30
CA SER A 36 0.83 -1.42 7.69
C SER A 36 0.17 -0.95 6.41
N THR A 37 0.85 -1.14 5.29
CA THR A 37 0.26 -0.85 3.98
C THR A 37 -0.92 -1.82 3.81
N PRO A 38 -2.12 -1.32 3.47
CA PRO A 38 -3.26 -2.19 3.22
C PRO A 38 -2.89 -3.26 2.20
N PRO A 39 -3.34 -4.52 2.39
CA PRO A 39 -3.06 -5.58 1.43
C PRO A 39 -3.68 -5.21 0.07
N VAL A 40 -2.94 -5.49 -1.00
CA VAL A 40 -3.43 -5.37 -2.38
C VAL A 40 -3.98 -6.73 -2.81
N THR A 41 -5.16 -6.72 -3.42
CA THR A 41 -5.82 -7.92 -3.94
C THR A 41 -5.44 -8.16 -5.39
N LEU A 42 -4.99 -9.38 -5.71
CA LEU A 42 -4.58 -9.79 -7.04
C LEU A 42 -5.42 -10.99 -7.49
N VAL A 43 -6.00 -10.88 -8.69
CA VAL A 43 -6.50 -12.03 -9.44
C VAL A 43 -5.45 -12.40 -10.47
N PHE A 44 -4.98 -13.64 -10.39
CA PHE A 44 -4.08 -14.23 -11.38
C PHE A 44 -4.82 -15.33 -12.16
N ALA A 45 -4.82 -15.23 -13.49
CA ALA A 45 -5.33 -16.26 -14.39
C ALA A 45 -4.17 -16.83 -15.20
N GLY A 46 -3.98 -18.16 -15.14
CA GLY A 46 -3.02 -18.86 -16.00
C GLY A 46 -3.60 -19.15 -17.37
N ASP A 47 -2.71 -19.33 -18.34
CA ASP A 47 -2.94 -20.01 -19.62
C ASP A 47 -4.26 -19.64 -20.32
N MET A 48 -4.44 -18.34 -20.56
CA MET A 48 -5.59 -17.82 -21.27
C MET A 48 -5.38 -17.99 -22.77
N VAL A 49 -6.29 -18.73 -23.39
CA VAL A 49 -6.42 -18.85 -24.84
C VAL A 49 -7.52 -17.90 -25.30
N LEU A 50 -7.15 -16.85 -26.04
CA LEU A 50 -8.07 -15.87 -26.61
C LEU A 50 -8.23 -16.06 -28.12
N ASP A 51 -8.39 -17.31 -28.54
CA ASP A 51 -8.53 -17.73 -29.94
C ASP A 51 -9.92 -18.36 -30.20
N ASP A 52 -10.16 -18.84 -31.43
CA ASP A 52 -11.37 -19.51 -31.90
C ASP A 52 -12.64 -18.73 -31.53
N ALA A 53 -13.49 -19.29 -30.67
CA ALA A 53 -14.76 -18.69 -30.27
C ALA A 53 -14.55 -17.41 -29.44
N ALA A 54 -13.52 -17.37 -28.59
CA ALA A 54 -13.17 -16.19 -27.80
C ALA A 54 -12.59 -15.09 -28.72
N GLY A 55 -11.71 -15.46 -29.64
CA GLY A 55 -11.18 -14.56 -30.67
C GLY A 55 -12.29 -13.95 -31.52
N ALA A 56 -13.16 -14.78 -32.09
CA ALA A 56 -14.30 -14.32 -32.88
C ALA A 56 -15.27 -13.44 -32.06
N LEU A 57 -15.43 -13.70 -30.76
CA LEU A 57 -16.23 -12.84 -29.88
C LEU A 57 -15.60 -11.45 -29.72
N ILE A 58 -14.28 -11.39 -29.51
CA ILE A 58 -13.52 -10.14 -29.41
C ILE A 58 -13.60 -9.34 -30.72
N GLU A 59 -13.46 -9.99 -31.88
CA GLU A 59 -13.55 -9.34 -33.20
C GLU A 59 -14.89 -8.64 -33.44
N ARG A 60 -15.98 -9.20 -32.87
CA ARG A 60 -17.33 -8.61 -32.93
C ARG A 60 -17.56 -7.53 -31.86
N GLY A 61 -16.55 -7.18 -31.07
CA GLY A 61 -16.63 -6.22 -29.96
C GLY A 61 -17.22 -6.79 -28.67
N GLY A 62 -17.32 -8.11 -28.54
CA GLY A 62 -17.80 -8.77 -27.32
C GLY A 62 -16.72 -8.91 -26.25
N ASP A 63 -17.14 -8.98 -24.98
CA ASP A 63 -16.25 -9.21 -23.85
C ASP A 63 -16.18 -10.71 -23.50
N PRO A 64 -15.03 -11.38 -23.70
CA PRO A 64 -14.87 -12.80 -23.34
C PRO A 64 -14.84 -13.02 -21.82
N PHE A 65 -14.67 -11.97 -21.03
CA PHE A 65 -14.55 -12.06 -19.57
C PHE A 65 -15.81 -11.63 -18.82
N ALA A 66 -16.92 -11.36 -19.50
CA ALA A 66 -18.15 -10.85 -18.89
C ALA A 66 -18.65 -11.72 -17.71
N ALA A 67 -18.49 -13.05 -17.80
CA ALA A 67 -18.86 -13.99 -16.75
C ALA A 67 -18.03 -13.84 -15.46
N PHE A 68 -16.82 -13.28 -15.55
CA PHE A 68 -15.90 -13.08 -14.42
C PHE A 68 -15.94 -11.65 -13.85
N ALA A 69 -16.81 -10.78 -14.38
CA ALA A 69 -16.87 -9.37 -13.98
C ALA A 69 -17.01 -9.18 -12.45
N SER A 70 -17.77 -10.04 -11.77
CA SER A 70 -17.94 -10.00 -10.31
C SER A 70 -16.64 -10.33 -9.55
N VAL A 71 -15.88 -11.32 -10.02
CA VAL A 71 -14.57 -11.70 -9.46
C VAL A 71 -13.59 -10.56 -9.67
N PHE A 72 -13.55 -10.03 -10.90
CA PHE A 72 -12.67 -8.94 -11.27
C PHE A 72 -12.97 -7.70 -10.45
N LYS A 73 -14.23 -7.32 -10.25
CA LYS A 73 -14.61 -6.10 -9.52
C LYS A 73 -14.04 -6.03 -8.09
N ASN A 74 -13.73 -7.18 -7.48
CA ASN A 74 -13.22 -7.26 -6.12
C ASN A 74 -11.68 -7.26 -6.03
N ALA A 75 -10.97 -7.12 -7.16
CA ALA A 75 -9.52 -7.12 -7.22
C ALA A 75 -8.95 -5.74 -7.56
N ASP A 76 -7.85 -5.38 -6.93
CA ASP A 76 -7.09 -4.18 -7.26
C ASP A 76 -6.31 -4.40 -8.56
N ILE A 77 -5.68 -5.58 -8.70
CA ILE A 77 -4.87 -5.96 -9.86
C ILE A 77 -5.41 -7.25 -10.48
N ARG A 78 -5.38 -7.31 -11.81
CA ARG A 78 -5.76 -8.49 -12.60
C ARG A 78 -4.61 -8.80 -13.55
N LEU A 79 -4.04 -9.99 -13.47
CA LEU A 79 -2.92 -10.42 -14.30
C LEU A 79 -3.26 -11.76 -14.95
N GLY A 80 -3.11 -11.84 -16.26
CA GLY A 80 -3.40 -13.05 -17.02
C GLY A 80 -2.18 -13.47 -17.84
N ASN A 81 -1.79 -14.74 -17.76
CA ASN A 81 -0.82 -15.33 -18.68
C ASN A 81 -1.55 -15.69 -19.98
N LEU A 82 -1.05 -15.23 -21.13
CA LEU A 82 -1.57 -15.68 -22.43
C LEU A 82 -0.84 -16.96 -22.82
N GLU A 83 -1.59 -18.00 -23.19
CA GLU A 83 -1.01 -19.23 -23.74
C GLU A 83 -0.63 -19.06 -25.22
N CYS A 84 -1.26 -18.11 -25.91
CA CYS A 84 -1.02 -17.84 -27.33
C CYS A 84 -0.10 -16.63 -27.54
N VAL A 85 0.83 -16.74 -28.50
CA VAL A 85 1.66 -15.62 -28.95
C VAL A 85 0.77 -14.58 -29.65
N VAL A 86 0.80 -13.33 -29.17
CA VAL A 86 0.27 -12.20 -29.95
C VAL A 86 1.29 -11.87 -31.05
N ALA A 87 1.17 -12.57 -32.19
CA ALA A 87 2.00 -12.31 -33.36
C ALA A 87 1.21 -11.45 -34.35
N THR A 88 1.78 -10.31 -34.74
CA THR A 88 1.33 -9.57 -35.93
C THR A 88 2.15 -10.06 -37.13
N THR A 89 1.52 -10.21 -38.29
CA THR A 89 2.18 -10.52 -39.57
C THR A 89 3.17 -9.44 -39.99
#